data_AF-A0A7Z1DTV9-F1
#
_entry.id   AF-A0A7Z1DTV9-F1
#
_cell.length_a   1.000
_cell.length_b   1.000
_cell.length_c   1.000
_cell.angle_alpha   90.00
_cell.angle_beta   90.00
_cell.angle_gamma   90.00
#
_symmetry.space_group_name_H-M   'P 1'
#
loop_
_entity.id
_entity.type
_entity.pdbx_description
1 polymer ?
#
loop_
_entity_poly.entity_id
_entity_poly.type
_entity_poly.pdbx_seq_one_letter_code
_entity_poly.pdbx_strand_id
1 'polypeptide(L)' 'MEAEVHWYEASLEPRKLYELIDDPQAKAVGMLRVIDESGEDYLFPEQLFVRITLPESLEKQLSEVA' A
#
# COMPACT_ATOMS: atom_id res chain seq x y z
N MET A 1 3.85 -14.60 -22.10
CA MET A 1 2.80 -14.44 -21.08
C MET A 1 3.01 -13.05 -20.51
N GLU A 2 2.39 -12.07 -21.14
CA GLU A 2 2.36 -10.71 -20.60
C GLU A 2 1.40 -10.79 -19.41
N ALA A 3 1.92 -10.53 -18.21
CA ALA A 3 1.05 -10.37 -17.05
C ALA A 3 0.15 -9.19 -17.38
N GLU A 4 -1.13 -9.48 -17.60
CA GLU A 4 -2.18 -8.50 -17.80
C GLU A 4 -2.18 -7.65 -16.53
N VAL A 5 -1.56 -6.46 -16.60
CA VAL A 5 -1.54 -5.52 -15.49
C VAL A 5 -2.96 -4.97 -15.42
N HIS A 6 -3.82 -5.69 -14.72
CA HIS A 6 -5.13 -5.20 -14.35
C HIS A 6 -4.89 -4.04 -13.40
N TRP A 7 -4.85 -2.83 -13.96
CA TRP A 7 -5.22 -1.65 -13.21
C TRP A 7 -6.70 -1.86 -12.87
N TYR A 8 -6.97 -2.54 -11.77
CA TYR A 8 -8.25 -2.32 -11.14
C TYR A 8 -8.23 -0.86 -10.69
N GLU A 9 -9.36 -0.18 -10.83
CA GLU A 9 -9.68 1.02 -10.06
C GLU A 9 -9.69 0.66 -8.56
N ALA A 10 -8.58 0.12 -8.02
CA ALA A 10 -8.35 -0.20 -6.64
C ALA A 10 -8.12 1.13 -5.90
N SER A 11 -9.25 1.84 -5.76
CA SER A 11 -9.80 2.46 -4.57
C SER A 11 -8.84 3.12 -3.57
N LEU A 12 -7.71 3.69 -4.02
CA LEU A 12 -7.01 4.66 -3.18
C LEU A 12 -7.95 5.81 -2.85
N GLU A 13 -8.44 5.82 -1.62
CA GLU A 13 -9.23 6.89 -1.06
C GLU A 13 -8.28 7.90 -0.38
N PRO A 14 -8.30 9.17 -0.81
CA PRO A 14 -7.43 10.18 -0.21
C PRO A 14 -7.65 10.31 1.30
N ARG A 15 -6.53 10.32 2.04
CA ARG A 15 -6.44 10.49 3.51
C ARG A 15 -6.71 9.20 4.33
N LYS A 16 -6.68 8.02 3.70
CA LYS A 16 -6.58 6.75 4.41
C LYS A 16 -5.13 6.33 4.65
N LEU A 17 -4.95 5.40 5.60
CA LEU A 17 -3.70 4.71 5.85
C LEU A 17 -3.75 3.36 5.14
N TYR A 18 -2.66 3.00 4.48
CA TYR A 18 -2.49 1.73 3.77
C TYR A 18 -1.29 1.00 4.34
N GLU A 19 -1.39 -0.32 4.49
CA GLU A 19 -0.25 -1.14 4.89
C GLU A 19 0.77 -1.21 3.76
N LEU A 20 2.05 -1.04 4.09
CA LEU A 20 3.15 -1.08 3.14
C LEU A 20 3.89 -2.42 3.25
N ILE A 21 3.97 -3.15 2.14
CA ILE A 21 4.81 -4.34 2.02
C ILE A 21 6.22 -3.91 1.57
N ASP A 22 7.26 -4.41 2.26
CA ASP A 22 8.64 -4.17 1.83
C ASP A 22 8.95 -4.96 0.55
N ASP A 23 9.01 -4.22 -0.56
CA ASP A 23 9.33 -4.75 -1.89
C ASP A 23 10.51 -3.96 -2.48
N PRO A 24 11.75 -4.47 -2.34
CA PRO A 24 12.94 -3.81 -2.87
C PRO A 24 12.91 -3.64 -4.40
N GLN A 25 12.22 -4.52 -5.14
CA GLN A 25 12.15 -4.45 -6.59
C GLN A 25 11.23 -3.31 -7.03
N ALA A 26 10.05 -3.21 -6.42
CA ALA A 26 9.14 -2.08 -6.63
C ALA A 26 9.80 -0.75 -6.24
N LYS A 27 10.46 -0.72 -5.08
CA LYS A 27 11.14 0.48 -4.59
C LYS A 27 12.26 0.95 -5.52
N ALA A 28 12.99 0.02 -6.15
CA ALA A 28 14.04 0.35 -7.11
C ALA A 28 13.52 1.11 -8.35
N VAL A 29 12.22 1.00 -8.65
CA VAL A 29 11.56 1.69 -9.76
C VAL A 29 10.58 2.79 -9.32
N GLY A 30 10.67 3.24 -8.05
CA GLY A 30 9.83 4.34 -7.52
C GLY A 30 8.39 3.93 -7.22
N MET A 31 8.14 2.65 -6.99
CA MET A 31 6.82 2.09 -6.66
C MET A 31 6.79 1.57 -5.23
N LEU A 32 5.60 1.59 -4.62
CA LEU A 32 5.31 0.98 -3.33
C LEU A 32 4.26 -0.12 -3.53
N ARG A 33 4.44 -1.25 -2.84
CA ARG A 33 3.45 -2.32 -2.77
C ARG A 33 2.60 -2.12 -1.52
N VAL A 34 1.32 -1.83 -1.68
CA VAL A 34 0.40 -1.53 -0.58
C VAL A 34 -0.78 -2.49 -0.59
N ILE A 35 -1.33 -2.77 0.59
CA ILE A 35 -2.56 -3.55 0.75
C ILE A 35 -3.75 -2.57 0.82
N ASP A 36 -4.76 -2.77 -0.02
CA ASP A 36 -5.99 -1.97 -0.02
C ASP A 36 -7.09 -2.56 0.88
N GLU A 37 -8.30 -1.99 0.85
CA GLU A 37 -9.43 -2.43 1.67
C GLU A 37 -9.97 -3.82 1.30
N SER A 38 -9.60 -4.37 0.15
CA SER A 38 -9.95 -5.73 -0.24
C SER A 38 -9.02 -6.78 0.38
N GLY A 39 -7.86 -6.35 0.90
CA GLY A 39 -6.80 -7.22 1.39
C GLY A 39 -5.84 -7.71 0.28
N GLU A 40 -5.99 -7.23 -0.95
CA GLU A 40 -5.09 -7.51 -2.06
C GLU A 40 -3.95 -6.49 -2.12
N ASP A 41 -2.79 -6.92 -2.63
CA ASP A 41 -1.61 -6.06 -2.77
C ASP A 41 -1.46 -5.48 -4.19
N TYR A 42 -1.20 -4.18 -4.25
CA TYR A 42 -1.10 -3.42 -5.49
C TYR A 42 0.13 -2.50 -5.50
N LEU A 43 0.65 -2.23 -6.71
CA LEU A 43 1.78 -1.31 -6.92
C LEU A 43 1.29 0.09 -7.28
N PHE A 44 1.77 1.08 -6.54
CA PHE A 44 1.48 2.50 -6.81
C PHE A 44 2.75 3.36 -6.80
N PRO A 45 2.78 4.49 -7.53
CA PRO A 45 3.89 5.43 -7.48
C PRO A 45 4.11 5.95 -6.05
N GLU A 46 5.36 5.95 -5.59
CA GLU A 46 5.69 6.37 -4.21
C GLU A 46 5.25 7.82 -3.90
N GLN A 47 5.23 8.67 -4.93
CA GLN A 47 4.84 10.08 -4.86
C GLN A 47 3.37 10.31 -4.45
N LEU A 48 2.53 9.28 -4.49
CA LEU A 48 1.14 9.37 -4.02
C LEU A 48 1.03 9.27 -2.49
N PHE A 49 2.11 8.88 -1.80
CA PHE A 49 2.10 8.58 -0.38
C PHE A 49 3.07 9.45 0.40
N VAL A 50 2.76 9.63 1.67
CA VAL A 50 3.68 10.18 2.67
C VAL A 50 3.88 9.11 3.73
N ARG A 51 5.13 8.75 4.01
CA ARG A 51 5.45 7.86 5.13
C ARG A 51 5.19 8.58 6.45
N ILE A 52 4.39 7.95 7.31
CA ILE A 52 4.16 8.39 8.68
C ILE A 52 4.64 7.30 9.64
N THR A 53 5.30 7.70 10.73
CA THR A 53 5.62 6.79 11.83
C THR A 53 4.48 6.84 12.82
N LEU A 54 3.84 5.69 13.07
CA LEU A 54 2.76 5.59 14.05
C LEU A 54 3.34 5.24 15.43
N PRO A 55 2.73 5.72 16.53
CA PRO A 55 2.99 5.17 17.84
C PRO A 55 2.62 3.68 17.85
N GLU A 56 3.42 2.84 18.52
CA GLU A 56 3.22 1.38 18.57
C GLU A 56 1.80 0.98 19.01
N SER A 57 1.21 1.74 19.95
CA SER A 57 -0.16 1.50 20.40
C SER A 57 -1.21 1.68 19.30
N LEU A 58 -1.02 2.67 18.43
CA LEU A 58 -1.93 2.95 17.33
C LEU A 58 -1.75 1.94 16.20
N GLU A 59 -0.51 1.56 15.91
CA GLU A 59 -0.20 0.52 14.93
C GLU A 59 -0.89 -0.81 15.29
N LYS A 60 -0.76 -1.25 16.55
CA LYS A 60 -1.46 -2.44 17.04
C LYS A 60 -2.98 -2.34 16.86
N GLN A 61 -3.58 -1.22 17.27
CA GLN A 61 -5.03 -1.01 17.15
C GLN A 61 -5.50 -1.03 15.70
N LEU A 62 -4.71 -0.53 14.75
CA LEU A 62 -5.07 -0.56 13.33
C LEU A 62 -4.93 -1.97 12.74
N SER A 63 -3.91 -2.74 13.15
CA SER A 63 -3.71 -4.11 12.67
C SER A 63 -4.75 -5.12 13.17
N GLU A 64 -5.43 -4.83 14.29
CA GLU A 64 -6.46 -5.71 14.87
C GLU A 64 -7.84 -5.56 14.21
N VAL A 65 -8.05 -4.52 13.40
CA VAL A 65 -9.36 -4.13 12.85
C VAL A 65 -9.54 -4.58 11.39
N ALA A 66 -8.51 -5.18 10.77
CA ALA A 66 -8.53 -5.71 9.41
C ALA A 66 -8.94 -7.18 9.36
#